data_AF-A0A9E1ZTB7-F1
#
_entry.id   AF-A0A9E1ZTB7-F1
#
_cell.length_a   1.000
_cell.length_b   1.000
_cell.length_c   1.000
_cell.angle_alpha   90.00
_cell.angle_beta   90.00
_cell.angle_gamma   90.00
#
_symmetry.space_group_name_H-M   'P 1'
#
loop_
_entity.id
_entity.type
_entity.pdbx_description
1 polymer ?
#
loop_
_entity_poly.entity_id
_entity_poly.type
_entity_poly.pdbx_seq_one_letter_code
_entity_poly.pdbx_strand_id
1 'polypeptide(L)'
;NMATFDCKDKSTEEITAASYGIQVDSAAADCLGMCLFGRSVTDTHHEFLTTTINDAYGSNLDPSFINETARQALILELEFNKAAGFTEVDDELPAFFYEESIAPTDKKARHHSKEVNEYKSKWIAENSA
;
A
#
# COMPACT_ATOMS: atom_id res chain seq x y z
N ASN A 1 1.02 0.30 11.57
CA ASN A 1 -0.35 0.87 11.76
C ASN A 1 -0.32 2.40 11.75
N MET A 2 -1.13 3.03 10.86
CA MET A 2 -1.25 4.48 10.67
C MET A 2 -2.63 5.07 11.06
N ALA A 3 -3.34 4.45 12.01
CA ALA A 3 -4.67 4.89 12.44
C ALA A 3 -4.75 6.36 12.90
N THR A 4 -3.64 6.98 13.29
CA THR A 4 -3.57 8.36 13.77
C THR A 4 -2.79 9.29 12.83
N PHE A 5 -2.54 8.87 11.59
CA PHE A 5 -1.76 9.66 10.63
C PHE A 5 -2.55 10.92 10.21
N ASP A 6 -1.98 12.10 10.47
CA ASP A 6 -2.62 13.37 10.11
C ASP A 6 -2.36 13.70 8.64
N CYS A 7 -3.41 13.62 7.83
CA CYS A 7 -3.36 13.86 6.40
C CYS A 7 -3.64 15.32 6.00
N LYS A 8 -4.01 16.20 6.94
CA LYS A 8 -4.61 17.51 6.61
C LYS A 8 -3.66 18.38 5.79
N ASP A 9 -2.41 18.50 6.23
CA ASP A 9 -1.42 19.42 5.67
C ASP A 9 -0.35 18.71 4.83
N LYS A 10 -0.58 17.43 4.52
CA LYS A 10 0.35 16.59 3.76
C LYS A 10 0.29 16.86 2.27
N SER A 11 1.45 16.83 1.62
CA SER A 11 1.55 16.85 0.17
C SER A 11 1.02 15.56 -0.45
N THR A 12 0.76 15.56 -1.76
CA THR A 12 0.41 14.33 -2.48
C THR A 12 1.52 13.29 -2.37
N GLU A 13 2.79 13.71 -2.38
CA GLU A 13 3.94 12.82 -2.17
C GLU A 13 3.89 12.12 -0.81
N GLU A 14 3.72 12.88 0.27
CA GLU A 14 3.71 12.33 1.63
C GLU A 14 2.52 11.38 1.83
N ILE A 15 1.34 11.73 1.33
CA ILE A 15 0.16 10.87 1.40
C ILE A 15 0.35 9.61 0.56
N THR A 16 0.93 9.73 -0.64
CA THR A 16 1.14 8.59 -1.53
C THR A 16 2.14 7.61 -0.93
N ALA A 17 3.27 8.10 -0.42
CA ALA A 17 4.27 7.28 0.26
C ALA A 17 3.67 6.56 1.49
N ALA A 18 2.88 7.27 2.30
CA ALA A 18 2.17 6.67 3.42
C ALA A 18 1.17 5.58 2.96
N SER A 19 0.36 5.87 1.93
CA SER A 19 -0.58 4.92 1.37
C SER A 19 0.11 3.63 0.90
N TYR A 20 1.23 3.74 0.18
CA TYR A 20 1.98 2.57 -0.28
C TYR A 20 2.59 1.76 0.88
N GLY A 21 3.04 2.41 1.94
CA GLY A 21 3.47 1.70 3.16
C GLY A 21 2.36 0.79 3.71
N ILE A 22 1.13 1.29 3.84
CA ILE A 22 -0.01 0.48 4.31
C ILE A 22 -0.37 -0.61 3.30
N GLN A 23 -0.27 -0.34 2.00
CA GLN A 23 -0.53 -1.35 0.98
C GLN A 23 0.46 -2.51 1.09
N VAL A 24 1.74 -2.25 1.32
CA VAL A 24 2.75 -3.30 1.58
C VAL A 24 2.40 -4.10 2.84
N ASP A 25 2.09 -3.43 3.95
CA ASP A 25 1.68 -4.11 5.20
C ASP A 25 0.44 -5.00 4.99
N SER A 26 -0.51 -4.53 4.18
CA SER A 26 -1.74 -5.27 3.87
C SER A 26 -1.46 -6.46 2.96
N ALA A 27 -0.67 -6.26 1.88
CA ALA A 27 -0.28 -7.32 0.97
C ALA A 27 0.57 -8.40 1.69
N ALA A 28 1.42 -8.01 2.64
CA ALA A 28 2.17 -8.95 3.47
C ALA A 28 1.22 -9.84 4.29
N ALA A 29 0.20 -9.24 4.93
CA ALA A 29 -0.81 -10.00 5.65
C ALA A 29 -1.55 -10.97 4.74
N ASP A 30 -2.01 -10.52 3.57
CA ASP A 30 -2.76 -11.35 2.62
C ASP A 30 -1.90 -12.48 2.04
N CYS A 31 -0.65 -12.22 1.65
CA CYS A 31 0.27 -13.23 1.12
C CYS A 31 0.59 -14.33 2.14
N LEU A 32 0.66 -13.98 3.43
CA LEU A 32 0.93 -14.92 4.51
C LEU A 32 -0.35 -15.56 5.09
N GLY A 33 -1.53 -15.14 4.65
CA GLY A 33 -2.82 -15.59 5.19
C GLY A 33 -3.10 -15.10 6.62
N MET A 34 -2.50 -13.98 7.02
CA MET A 34 -2.63 -13.38 8.34
C MET A 34 -3.84 -12.45 8.41
N CYS A 35 -4.50 -12.41 9.58
CA CYS A 35 -5.63 -11.52 9.78
C CYS A 35 -5.20 -10.05 9.82
N LEU A 36 -5.89 -9.19 9.05
CA LEU A 36 -5.69 -7.74 9.02
C LEU A 36 -5.76 -7.07 10.42
N PHE A 37 -6.54 -7.63 11.35
CA PHE A 37 -6.65 -7.13 12.73
C PHE A 37 -5.46 -7.51 13.61
N GLY A 38 -4.63 -8.46 13.19
CA GLY A 38 -3.38 -8.85 13.84
C GLY A 38 -2.19 -7.95 13.49
N ARG A 39 -2.35 -7.02 12.55
CA ARG A 39 -1.28 -6.15 12.03
C ARG A 39 -0.51 -5.34 13.06
N SER A 40 -1.17 -4.93 14.16
CA SER A 40 -0.47 -4.27 15.27
C SER A 40 0.65 -5.12 15.88
N VAL A 41 0.56 -6.44 15.75
CA VAL A 41 1.58 -7.40 16.17
C VAL A 41 2.45 -7.81 14.99
N THR A 42 1.86 -8.23 13.87
CA THR A 42 2.62 -8.84 12.77
C THR A 42 3.56 -7.87 12.07
N ASP A 43 3.13 -6.63 11.79
CA ASP A 43 3.90 -5.65 11.02
C ASP A 43 5.20 -5.22 11.74
N THR A 44 5.24 -5.37 13.07
CA THR A 44 6.38 -4.97 13.91
C THR A 44 7.29 -6.14 14.28
N HIS A 45 6.93 -7.38 13.88
CA HIS A 45 7.61 -8.61 14.30
C HIS A 45 7.85 -9.57 13.12
N HIS A 46 8.41 -9.07 12.01
CA HIS A 46 8.73 -9.89 10.83
C HIS A 46 9.71 -11.04 11.11
N GLU A 47 10.66 -10.85 12.03
CA GLU A 47 11.58 -11.91 12.44
C GLU A 47 10.81 -13.09 13.06
N PHE A 48 9.87 -12.82 13.97
CA PHE A 48 9.03 -13.85 14.58
C PHE A 48 8.24 -14.65 13.53
N LEU A 49 7.63 -13.97 12.56
CA LEU A 49 6.89 -14.62 11.48
C LEU A 49 7.81 -15.49 10.62
N THR A 50 8.97 -14.96 10.24
CA THR A 50 9.92 -15.64 9.37
C THR A 50 10.53 -16.86 10.06
N THR A 51 10.88 -16.76 11.34
CA THR A 51 11.29 -17.91 12.17
C THR A 51 10.19 -18.95 12.22
N THR A 52 8.94 -18.55 12.43
CA THR A 52 7.80 -19.49 12.46
C THR A 52 7.65 -20.23 11.13
N ILE A 53 7.81 -19.54 9.99
CA ILE A 53 7.78 -20.15 8.65
C ILE A 53 8.97 -21.12 8.48
N ASN A 54 10.17 -20.69 8.84
CA ASN A 54 11.38 -21.51 8.75
C ASN A 54 11.27 -22.78 9.61
N ASP A 55 10.75 -22.69 10.83
CA ASP A 55 10.54 -23.82 11.72
C ASP A 55 9.47 -24.78 11.17
N ALA A 56 8.40 -24.23 10.57
CA ALA A 56 7.30 -25.04 10.03
C ALA A 56 7.69 -25.81 8.76
N TYR A 57 8.50 -25.20 7.88
CA TYR A 57 8.80 -25.75 6.55
C TYR A 57 10.25 -26.21 6.37
N GLY A 58 11.11 -26.03 7.38
CA GLY A 58 12.54 -26.31 7.28
C GLY A 58 13.26 -25.38 6.28
N SER A 59 12.74 -24.17 6.07
CA SER A 59 13.33 -23.16 5.18
C SER A 59 14.38 -22.30 5.88
N ASN A 60 15.02 -21.40 5.12
CA ASN A 60 16.00 -20.45 5.63
C ASN A 60 15.78 -19.06 4.98
N LEU A 61 14.58 -18.54 5.16
CA LEU A 61 14.16 -17.22 4.67
C LEU A 61 14.71 -16.12 5.59
N ASP A 62 15.10 -14.99 4.99
CA ASP A 62 15.42 -13.75 5.71
C ASP A 62 14.14 -12.96 6.02
N PRO A 63 14.04 -12.18 7.11
CA PRO A 63 12.87 -11.36 7.39
C PRO A 63 12.49 -10.37 6.27
N SER A 64 13.42 -9.97 5.41
CA SER A 64 13.15 -9.14 4.23
C SER A 64 12.17 -9.81 3.26
N PHE A 65 12.11 -11.14 3.24
CA PHE A 65 11.22 -11.96 2.40
C PHE A 65 9.77 -11.49 2.47
N ILE A 66 9.28 -11.11 3.66
CA ILE A 66 7.89 -10.69 3.85
C ILE A 66 7.58 -9.44 3.02
N ASN A 67 8.41 -8.41 3.14
CA ASN A 67 8.21 -7.15 2.43
C ASN A 67 8.55 -7.25 0.94
N GLU A 68 9.52 -8.08 0.57
CA GLU A 68 9.84 -8.36 -0.83
C GLU A 68 8.67 -9.06 -1.53
N THR A 69 8.09 -10.10 -0.89
CA THR A 69 6.92 -10.81 -1.42
C THR A 69 5.72 -9.88 -1.57
N ALA A 70 5.44 -9.06 -0.55
CA ALA A 70 4.35 -8.10 -0.58
C ALA A 70 4.50 -7.06 -1.71
N ARG A 71 5.69 -6.49 -1.90
CA ARG A 71 5.97 -5.55 -2.98
C ARG A 71 5.86 -6.20 -4.35
N GLN A 72 6.37 -7.42 -4.48
CA GLN A 72 6.25 -8.20 -5.71
C GLN A 72 4.78 -8.46 -6.06
N ALA A 73 3.94 -8.82 -5.08
CA ALA A 73 2.51 -9.01 -5.28
C ALA A 73 1.84 -7.73 -5.82
N LEU A 74 2.07 -6.58 -5.18
CA LEU A 74 1.51 -5.30 -5.61
C LEU A 74 1.94 -4.92 -7.04
N ILE A 75 3.22 -5.15 -7.40
CA ILE A 75 3.73 -4.87 -8.74
C ILE A 75 3.03 -5.78 -9.78
N LEU A 76 2.92 -7.07 -9.49
CA LEU A 76 2.24 -8.03 -10.37
C LEU A 76 0.75 -7.71 -10.53
N GLU A 77 0.07 -7.27 -9.47
CA GLU A 77 -1.33 -6.82 -9.52
C GLU A 77 -1.50 -5.60 -10.42
N LEU A 78 -0.58 -4.62 -10.35
CA LEU A 78 -0.58 -3.45 -11.22
C LEU A 78 -0.31 -3.83 -12.69
N GLU A 79 0.63 -4.73 -12.94
CA GLU A 79 0.91 -5.26 -14.28
C GLU A 79 -0.30 -6.00 -14.86
N PHE A 80 -0.95 -6.82 -14.03
CA PHE A 80 -2.17 -7.53 -14.40
C PHE A 80 -3.29 -6.56 -14.77
N ASN A 81 -3.57 -5.55 -13.94
CA ASN A 81 -4.61 -4.56 -14.22
C ASN A 81 -4.31 -3.76 -15.49
N LYS A 82 -3.06 -3.37 -15.71
CA LYS A 82 -2.64 -2.70 -16.94
C LYS A 82 -2.85 -3.59 -18.17
N ALA A 83 -2.51 -4.88 -18.07
CA ALA A 83 -2.76 -5.85 -19.14
C ALA A 83 -4.26 -6.08 -19.40
N ALA A 84 -5.10 -5.94 -18.36
CA ALA A 84 -6.56 -5.99 -18.46
C ALA A 84 -7.17 -4.70 -19.05
N GLY A 85 -6.38 -3.65 -19.27
CA GLY A 85 -6.81 -2.41 -19.92
C GLY A 85 -7.14 -1.26 -18.96
N PHE A 86 -6.78 -1.37 -17.67
CA PHE A 86 -6.91 -0.25 -16.73
C PHE A 86 -5.94 0.89 -17.11
N THR A 87 -6.41 2.11 -16.93
CA THR A 87 -5.73 3.35 -17.28
C THR A 87 -5.75 4.34 -16.11
N GLU A 88 -5.04 5.47 -16.22
CA GLU A 88 -5.08 6.53 -15.21
C GLU A 88 -6.48 7.12 -14.97
N VAL A 89 -7.39 7.00 -15.93
CA VAL A 89 -8.78 7.42 -15.77
C VAL A 89 -9.50 6.57 -14.72
N ASP A 90 -9.14 5.30 -14.60
CA ASP A 90 -9.75 4.36 -13.65
C ASP A 90 -9.23 4.57 -12.21
N ASP A 91 -8.11 5.28 -12.05
CA ASP A 91 -7.52 5.62 -10.74
C ASP A 91 -8.16 6.89 -10.12
N GLU A 92 -8.91 7.68 -10.89
CA GLU A 92 -9.43 8.98 -10.44
C GLU A 92 -10.72 8.85 -9.62
N LEU A 93 -10.83 9.65 -8.56
CA LEU A 93 -12.06 9.68 -7.76
C LEU A 93 -13.21 10.30 -8.56
N PRO A 94 -14.47 9.91 -8.30
CA PRO A 94 -15.64 10.58 -8.86
C PRO A 94 -15.63 12.10 -8.62
N ALA A 95 -16.08 12.88 -9.61
CA ALA A 95 -15.99 14.35 -9.61
C ALA A 95 -16.57 15.02 -8.35
N PHE A 96 -17.64 14.48 -7.78
CA PHE A 96 -18.29 15.06 -6.59
C PHE A 96 -17.36 15.13 -5.37
N PHE A 97 -16.33 14.27 -5.26
CA PHE A 97 -15.34 14.37 -4.18
C PHE A 97 -14.51 15.66 -4.25
N TYR A 98 -14.35 16.25 -5.44
CA TYR A 98 -13.61 17.50 -5.68
C TYR A 98 -14.54 18.71 -5.79
N GLU A 99 -15.79 18.51 -6.19
CA GLU A 99 -16.76 19.58 -6.44
C GLU A 99 -17.62 19.91 -5.22
N GLU A 100 -17.96 18.91 -4.39
CA GLU A 100 -18.88 19.06 -3.26
C GLU A 100 -18.12 18.98 -1.93
N SER A 101 -18.35 19.96 -1.05
CA SER A 101 -17.73 19.99 0.28
C SER A 101 -18.60 19.27 1.32
N ILE A 102 -17.96 18.48 2.19
CA ILE A 102 -18.66 17.78 3.27
C ILE A 102 -18.76 18.63 4.54
N ALA A 103 -19.98 19.04 4.88
CA ALA A 103 -20.27 19.72 6.15
C ALA A 103 -20.03 18.77 7.35
N PRO A 104 -19.62 19.28 8.51
CA PRO A 104 -19.32 20.68 8.83
C PRO A 104 -17.86 21.07 8.57
N THR A 105 -17.06 20.15 7.99
CA THR A 105 -15.61 20.37 7.83
C THR A 105 -15.25 21.15 6.57
N ASP A 106 -16.21 21.27 5.65
CA ASP A 106 -16.10 21.86 4.32
C ASP A 106 -14.93 21.32 3.49
N LYS A 107 -14.51 20.08 3.77
CA LYS A 107 -13.41 19.41 3.09
C LYS A 107 -13.86 18.85 1.74
N LYS A 108 -12.93 18.84 0.79
CA LYS A 108 -12.99 18.16 -0.51
C LYS A 108 -11.72 17.32 -0.69
N ALA A 109 -11.74 16.38 -1.62
CA ALA A 109 -10.54 15.68 -2.06
C ALA A 109 -9.52 16.68 -2.63
N ARG A 110 -8.24 16.41 -2.37
CA ARG A 110 -7.12 17.30 -2.75
C ARG A 110 -6.17 16.68 -3.78
N HIS A 111 -6.10 15.36 -3.80
CA HIS A 111 -5.11 14.61 -4.55
C HIS A 111 -5.77 13.99 -5.77
N HIS A 112 -5.16 14.18 -6.95
CA HIS A 112 -5.65 13.69 -8.23
C HIS A 112 -4.80 12.53 -8.72
N SER A 113 -5.42 11.59 -9.43
CA SER A 113 -4.77 10.35 -9.89
C SER A 113 -3.47 10.61 -10.65
N LYS A 114 -3.42 11.64 -11.50
CA LYS A 114 -2.21 12.01 -12.25
C LYS A 114 -0.99 12.22 -11.35
N GLU A 115 -1.12 13.08 -10.34
CA GLU A 115 0.01 13.39 -9.43
C GLU A 115 0.33 12.19 -8.54
N VAL A 116 -0.69 11.48 -8.05
CA VAL A 116 -0.50 10.22 -7.29
C VAL A 116 0.25 9.19 -8.13
N ASN A 117 -0.04 9.10 -9.43
CA ASN A 117 0.55 8.13 -10.35
C ASN A 117 2.01 8.45 -10.71
N GLU A 118 2.39 9.72 -10.69
CA GLU A 118 3.80 10.12 -10.79
C GLU A 118 4.61 9.54 -9.62
N TYR A 119 4.08 9.63 -8.39
CA TYR A 119 4.72 9.06 -7.21
C TYR A 119 4.63 7.53 -7.15
N LYS A 120 3.51 6.93 -7.60
CA LYS A 120 3.38 5.47 -7.83
C LYS A 120 4.50 4.95 -8.72
N SER A 121 4.75 5.61 -9.84
CA SER A 121 5.77 5.19 -10.81
C SER A 121 7.18 5.25 -10.22
N LYS A 122 7.48 6.27 -9.41
CA LYS A 122 8.75 6.35 -8.66
C LYS A 122 8.87 5.22 -7.65
N TRP A 123 7.83 4.98 -6.86
CA TRP A 123 7.80 3.91 -5.87
C TRP A 123 8.03 2.54 -6.52
N ILE A 124 7.37 2.24 -7.65
CA ILE A 124 7.60 1.00 -8.40
C ILE A 124 9.06 0.90 -8.84
N ALA A 125 9.63 1.95 -9.43
CA ALA A 125 11.02 1.93 -9.89
C ALA A 125 12.03 1.67 -8.76
N GLU A 126 11.75 2.18 -7.56
CA GLU A 126 12.59 1.98 -6.36
C GLU A 126 12.45 0.58 -5.75
N ASN A 127 11.35 -0.13 -6.04
CA ASN A 127 10.98 -1.39 -5.39
C ASN A 127 10.91 -2.60 -6.34
N SER A 128 11.19 -2.42 -7.64
CA SER A 128 11.18 -3.48 -8.66
C SER A 128 12.54 -4.16 -8.86
N ALA A 129 13.43 -4.10 -7.87
CA ALA A 129 14.79 -4.64 -7.93
C ALA A 129 14.93 -5.97 -7.18
#